data_AF-A0A075ULL8-F1
#
_entry.id   AF-A0A075ULL8-F1
#
_cell.length_a   1.000
_cell.length_b   1.000
_cell.length_c   1.000
_cell.angle_alpha   90.00
_cell.angle_beta   90.00
_cell.angle_gamma   90.00
#
_symmetry.space_group_name_H-M   'P 1'
#
loop_
_entity.id
_entity.type
_entity.pdbx_description
1 polymer ?
#
loop_
_entity_poly.entity_id
_entity_poly.type
_entity_poly.pdbx_seq_one_letter_code
_entity_poly.pdbx_strand_id
1 'polypeptide(L)'
;MNKWASGISDTFALGVLNEMLGTEVPIVAAPCVKPVLRRHPAYADSVARLTKAGVTLLDPDAITTRAEDDGLATFDWSYVISALRSAVKPDVDR
;
A
#
# COMPACT_ATOMS: atom_id res chain seq x y z
N MET A 1 -2.34 1.81 -6.90
CA MET A 1 -2.76 3.03 -6.17
C MET A 1 -3.98 3.68 -6.80
N ASN A 2 -3.84 4.43 -7.90
CA ASN A 2 -4.96 5.24 -8.43
C ASN A 2 -6.17 4.40 -8.88
N LYS A 3 -5.96 3.28 -9.59
CA LYS A 3 -7.05 2.36 -9.96
C LYS A 3 -7.79 1.81 -8.75
N TRP A 4 -7.03 1.36 -7.75
CA TRP A 4 -7.56 0.83 -6.49
C TRP A 4 -8.40 1.87 -5.75
N ALA A 5 -7.88 3.09 -5.55
CA ALA A 5 -8.60 4.18 -4.90
C ALA A 5 -9.87 4.63 -5.65
N SER A 6 -9.98 4.32 -6.94
CA SER A 6 -11.17 4.59 -7.76
C SER A 6 -12.14 3.41 -7.86
N GLY A 7 -11.88 2.30 -7.18
CA GLY A 7 -12.74 1.11 -7.20
C GLY A 7 -12.67 0.30 -8.50
N ILE A 8 -11.63 0.47 -9.31
CA ILE A 8 -11.46 -0.28 -10.57
C ILE A 8 -10.93 -1.68 -10.25
N SER A 9 -11.61 -2.72 -10.76
CA SER A 9 -11.29 -4.13 -10.57
C SER A 9 -11.00 -4.85 -11.91
N ASP A 10 -10.12 -4.28 -12.74
CA ASP A 10 -9.75 -4.84 -14.06
C ASP A 10 -8.66 -5.93 -13.99
N THR A 11 -8.22 -6.29 -12.77
CA THR A 11 -7.33 -7.42 -12.50
C THR A 11 -7.83 -8.17 -11.26
N PHE A 12 -7.51 -9.46 -11.16
CA PHE A 12 -7.88 -10.27 -10.00
C PHE A 12 -7.39 -9.66 -8.67
N ALA A 13 -6.13 -9.20 -8.63
CA ALA A 13 -5.57 -8.57 -7.45
C ALA A 13 -6.33 -7.30 -7.05
N LEU A 14 -6.73 -6.46 -8.00
CA LEU A 14 -7.55 -5.28 -7.71
C LEU A 14 -8.97 -5.65 -7.25
N GLY A 15 -9.55 -6.73 -7.80
CA GLY A 15 -10.83 -7.27 -7.33
C GLY A 15 -10.78 -7.63 -5.84
N VAL A 16 -9.82 -8.47 -5.46
CA VAL A 16 -9.61 -8.88 -4.06
C VAL A 16 -9.36 -7.66 -3.17
N LEU A 17 -8.46 -6.75 -3.58
CA LEU A 17 -8.17 -5.56 -2.78
C LEU A 17 -9.38 -4.65 -2.59
N ASN A 18 -10.25 -4.51 -3.60
CA ASN A 18 -11.48 -3.73 -3.47
C ASN A 18 -12.52 -4.40 -2.55
N GLU A 19 -12.66 -5.72 -2.61
CA GLU A 19 -13.51 -6.46 -1.67
C GLU A 19 -13.01 -6.30 -0.22
N MET A 20 -11.70 -6.43 0.00
CA MET A 20 -11.09 -6.33 1.34
C MET A 20 -11.23 -4.95 1.98
N LEU A 21 -11.32 -3.87 1.19
CA LEU A 21 -11.58 -2.52 1.73
C LEU A 21 -12.91 -2.43 2.51
N GLY A 22 -13.86 -3.31 2.26
CA GLY A 22 -15.14 -3.39 2.98
C GLY A 22 -15.13 -4.30 4.21
N THR A 23 -13.97 -4.87 4.56
CA THR A 23 -13.82 -5.84 5.66
C THR A 23 -13.04 -5.25 6.83
N GLU A 24 -12.93 -5.99 7.93
CA GLU A 24 -12.09 -5.62 9.08
C GLU A 24 -10.67 -6.17 9.00
N VAL A 25 -10.29 -6.79 7.87
CA VAL A 25 -8.93 -7.33 7.69
C VAL A 25 -7.92 -6.19 7.62
N PRO A 26 -6.87 -6.16 8.46
CA PRO A 26 -5.83 -5.13 8.38
C PRO A 26 -5.09 -5.19 7.04
N ILE A 27 -4.99 -4.04 6.36
CA ILE A 27 -4.28 -3.93 5.07
C ILE A 27 -3.09 -2.97 5.23
N VAL A 28 -1.89 -3.48 4.95
CA VAL A 28 -0.68 -2.67 4.82
C VAL A 28 -0.28 -2.63 3.35
N ALA A 29 -0.15 -1.42 2.78
CA ALA A 29 0.31 -1.20 1.42
C ALA A 29 1.73 -0.65 1.42
N ALA A 30 2.60 -1.29 0.62
CA ALA A 30 4.00 -0.93 0.42
C ALA A 30 4.21 -0.48 -1.05
N PRO A 31 3.90 0.78 -1.42
CA PRO A 31 3.89 1.18 -2.82
C PRO A 31 5.31 1.29 -3.39
N CYS A 32 5.59 0.60 -4.49
CA CYS A 32 6.80 0.83 -5.29
C CYS A 32 6.46 1.75 -6.46
N VAL A 33 6.50 3.06 -6.21
CA VAL A 33 6.09 4.10 -7.17
C VAL A 33 7.21 5.12 -7.34
N LYS A 34 7.64 5.36 -8.58
CA LYS A 34 8.69 6.35 -8.88
C LYS A 34 8.28 7.76 -8.40
N PRO A 35 9.22 8.60 -7.92
CA PRO A 35 8.90 9.96 -7.45
C PRO A 35 8.11 10.80 -8.45
N VAL A 36 8.42 10.69 -9.75
CA VAL A 36 7.69 11.41 -10.81
C VAL A 36 6.21 11.02 -10.88
N LEU A 37 5.87 9.74 -10.64
CA LEU A 37 4.48 9.28 -10.65
C LEU A 37 3.75 9.68 -9.36
N ARG A 38 4.47 9.87 -8.25
CA ARG A 38 3.88 10.41 -7.00
C ARG A 38 3.48 11.89 -7.14
N ARG A 39 4.09 12.63 -8.07
CA ARG A 39 3.69 14.01 -8.41
C ARG A 39 2.43 14.09 -9.27
N HIS A 40 1.91 12.97 -9.76
CA HIS A 40 0.66 12.97 -10.52
C HIS A 40 -0.49 13.48 -9.63
N PRO A 41 -1.37 14.38 -10.11
CA PRO A 41 -2.42 15.02 -9.27
C PRO A 41 -3.30 14.02 -8.52
N ALA A 42 -3.69 12.93 -9.18
CA ALA A 42 -4.53 11.89 -8.56
C ALA A 42 -3.84 11.08 -7.44
N TYR A 43 -2.52 11.10 -7.32
CA TYR A 43 -1.80 10.22 -6.39
C TYR A 43 -2.07 10.59 -4.93
N ALA A 44 -1.96 11.87 -4.58
CA ALA A 44 -2.20 12.35 -3.23
C ALA A 44 -3.64 12.04 -2.76
N ASP A 45 -4.62 12.32 -3.61
CA ASP A 45 -6.03 12.01 -3.32
C ASP A 45 -6.29 10.51 -3.19
N SER A 46 -5.61 9.70 -4.02
CA SER A 46 -5.71 8.23 -3.95
C SER A 46 -5.15 7.69 -2.64
N VAL A 47 -3.98 8.21 -2.21
CA VAL A 47 -3.37 7.88 -0.92
C VAL A 47 -4.32 8.25 0.22
N ALA A 48 -4.82 9.49 0.24
CA ALA A 48 -5.73 9.96 1.29
C ALA A 48 -7.01 9.12 1.36
N ARG A 49 -7.59 8.76 0.22
CA ARG A 49 -8.81 7.95 0.15
C ARG A 49 -8.59 6.52 0.67
N LEU A 50 -7.48 5.88 0.31
CA LEU A 50 -7.13 4.54 0.79
C LEU A 50 -6.82 4.56 2.30
N THR A 51 -6.10 5.57 2.79
CA THR A 51 -5.86 5.74 4.23
C THR A 51 -7.15 5.95 5.00
N LYS A 52 -8.10 6.75 4.47
CA LYS A 52 -9.43 6.91 5.08
C LYS A 52 -10.23 5.60 5.09
N ALA A 53 -10.01 4.72 4.12
CA ALA A 53 -10.61 3.39 4.07
C ALA A 53 -9.90 2.36 4.97
N GLY A 54 -8.97 2.77 5.84
CA GLY A 54 -8.32 1.90 6.82
C GLY A 54 -7.03 1.23 6.34
N VAL A 55 -6.56 1.55 5.13
CA VAL A 55 -5.28 1.02 4.65
C VAL A 55 -4.11 1.77 5.29
N THR A 56 -3.17 1.03 5.88
CA THR A 56 -1.90 1.58 6.35
C THR A 56 -0.93 1.69 5.19
N LEU A 57 -0.63 2.91 4.75
CA LEU A 57 0.29 3.16 3.63
C LEU A 57 1.69 3.44 4.16
N LEU A 58 2.67 2.64 3.73
CA LEU A 58 4.08 2.87 4.04
C LEU A 58 4.65 3.91 3.08
N ASP A 59 5.56 4.75 3.58
CA ASP A 59 6.28 5.71 2.75
C ASP A 59 7.22 4.98 1.78
N PRO A 60 7.02 5.07 0.46
CA PRO A 60 7.87 4.43 -0.54
C PRO A 60 9.37 4.73 -0.37
N ASP A 61 9.71 5.95 0.06
CA ASP A 61 11.10 6.38 0.22
C ASP A 61 11.74 5.78 1.48
N ALA A 62 10.94 5.31 2.44
CA ALA A 62 11.42 4.62 3.64
C ALA A 62 11.56 3.10 3.43
N ILE A 63 10.83 2.51 2.48
CA ILE A 63 10.75 1.05 2.31
C ILE A 63 11.39 0.53 1.03
N THR A 64 11.72 1.40 0.07
CA THR A 64 12.35 0.99 -1.19
C THR A 64 13.66 1.71 -1.43
N THR A 65 14.66 0.96 -1.86
CA THR A 65 15.90 1.50 -2.43
C THR A 65 15.96 1.09 -3.89
N ARG A 66 16.40 1.97 -4.78
CA ARG A 66 16.59 1.63 -6.19
C ARG A 66 18.08 1.53 -6.49
N ALA A 67 18.48 0.42 -7.10
CA ALA A 67 19.85 0.26 -7.55
C ALA A 67 20.17 1.24 -8.69
N GLU A 68 21.39 1.79 -8.70
CA GLU A 68 21.80 2.79 -9.69
C GLU A 68 22.04 2.21 -11.08
N ASP A 69 22.32 0.91 -11.16
CA ASP A 69 22.70 0.18 -12.38
C ASP A 69 21.49 -0.23 -13.23
N ASP A 70 20.52 -0.93 -12.65
CA ASP A 70 19.36 -1.47 -13.36
C ASP A 70 18.01 -0.79 -12.99
N GLY A 71 18.02 0.06 -11.96
CA GLY A 71 16.84 0.78 -11.48
C GLY A 71 15.79 -0.10 -10.80
N LEU A 72 16.09 -1.38 -10.53
CA LEU A 72 15.23 -2.28 -9.79
C LEU A 72 15.09 -1.79 -8.35
N ALA A 73 13.88 -1.92 -7.82
CA ALA A 73 13.59 -1.59 -6.44
C ALA A 73 13.81 -2.83 -5.57
N THR A 74 14.65 -2.69 -4.56
CA THR A 74 14.70 -3.60 -3.42
C THR A 74 13.84 -3.06 -2.30
N PHE A 75 13.32 -3.96 -1.45
CA PHE A 75 12.46 -3.61 -0.34
C PHE A 75 13.14 -3.93 0.99
N ASP A 76 12.93 -3.06 1.98
CA ASP A 76 13.16 -3.41 3.38
C ASP A 76 12.00 -4.30 3.87
N TRP A 77 12.13 -5.60 3.62
CA TRP A 77 11.14 -6.59 4.03
C TRP A 77 10.99 -6.69 5.55
N SER A 78 12.05 -6.43 6.31
CA SER A 78 11.98 -6.47 7.77
C SER A 78 11.06 -5.38 8.29
N TYR A 79 11.18 -4.17 7.74
CA TYR A 79 10.28 -3.06 8.05
C TYR A 79 8.83 -3.35 7.62
N VAL A 80 8.62 -3.84 6.39
CA VAL A 80 7.27 -4.16 5.88
C VAL A 80 6.58 -5.22 6.76
N ILE A 81 7.29 -6.29 7.12
CA ILE A 81 6.78 -7.35 7.99
C ILE A 81 6.50 -6.82 9.39
N SER A 82 7.38 -5.96 9.93
CA SER A 82 7.14 -5.33 11.23
C SER A 82 5.88 -4.48 11.21
N ALA A 83 5.67 -3.66 10.18
CA ALA A 83 4.47 -2.85 10.05
C ALA A 83 3.20 -3.71 9.96
N LEU A 84 3.26 -4.83 9.23
CA LEU A 84 2.15 -5.78 9.15
C LEU A 84 1.84 -6.41 10.52
N ARG A 85 2.86 -6.85 11.25
CA ARG A 85 2.69 -7.41 12.60
C ARG A 85 2.11 -6.40 13.58
N SER A 86 2.47 -5.12 13.45
CA SER A 86 1.89 -4.04 14.26
C SER A 86 0.45 -3.71 13.89
N ALA A 87 0.07 -3.88 12.62
CA ALA A 87 -1.30 -3.65 12.14
C ALA A 87 -2.27 -4.76 12.58
N VAL A 88 -1.78 -5.99 12.72
CA VAL A 88 -2.53 -7.10 13.31
C VAL A 88 -2.53 -6.90 14.83
N LYS A 89 -3.64 -6.40 15.38
CA LYS A 89 -3.83 -6.45 16.84
C LYS A 89 -3.81 -7.93 17.28
N PRO A 90 -3.13 -8.29 18.39
CA PRO A 90 -3.39 -9.57 19.01
C PRO A 90 -4.88 -9.60 19.37
N ASP A 91 -5.55 -10.70 19.05
CA ASP A 91 -6.93 -10.95 19.44
C ASP A 91 -6.97 -11.00 20.97
N VAL A 92 -7.24 -9.85 21.60
CA VAL A 92 -7.49 -9.73 23.03
C VAL A 92 -9.00 -9.65 23.14
N ASP A 93 -9.59 -10.75 23.60
CA ASP A 93 -11.01 -11.06 23.77
C ASP A 93 -11.79 -11.54 22.53
N ARG A 94 -11.73 -12.86 22.31
CA ARG A 94 -12.90 -13.68 21.93
C ARG A 94 -13.02 -14.88 22.85
#